data_AF-A0A2P7TL61-F1
#
_entry.id   AF-A0A2P7TL61-F1
#
_cell.length_a   1.000
_cell.length_b   1.000
_cell.length_c   1.000
_cell.angle_alpha   90.00
_cell.angle_beta   90.00
_cell.angle_gamma   90.00
#
_symmetry.space_group_name_H-M   'P 1'
#
loop_
_entity.id
_entity.type
_entity.pdbx_description
1 polymer ?
#
loop_
_entity_poly.entity_id
_entity_poly.type
_entity_poly.pdbx_seq_one_letter_code
_entity_poly.pdbx_strand_id
1 'polypeptide(L)'
;MKNLFLIHKALDTLNGETLAVIGYGVQGPAQALNLRNNGERGVLMGALAGIMEEQYNLLCKKGHSPSEAFNETVEELTQSLMPLVAENGMEWMFANTSTTAQRGALDWRHRFRKAVEPLFEELYESVALGKEAAIVIAANKQPDYREKLTEELLQIQQSEMWQAGAQVRKLRP
;
A
#
# COMPACT_ATOMS: atom_id res chain seq x y z
N MET A 1 -22.76 -23.21 -3.83
CA MET A 1 -21.77 -24.19 -3.33
C MET A 1 -20.77 -24.70 -4.37
N LYS A 2 -21.08 -24.84 -5.67
CA LYS A 2 -20.12 -25.36 -6.68
C LYS A 2 -18.92 -24.44 -7.01
N ASN A 3 -19.06 -23.12 -6.88
CA ASN A 3 -18.01 -22.16 -7.25
C ASN A 3 -16.94 -21.93 -6.16
N LEU A 4 -17.25 -22.18 -4.88
CA LEU A 4 -16.30 -22.01 -3.77
C LEU A 4 -15.22 -23.11 -3.79
N PHE A 5 -15.63 -24.33 -4.18
CA PHE A 5 -14.73 -25.47 -4.36
C PHE A 5 -13.70 -25.24 -5.47
N LEU A 6 -14.07 -24.54 -6.54
CA LEU A 6 -13.17 -24.25 -7.67
C LEU A 6 -12.08 -23.23 -7.30
N ILE A 7 -12.40 -22.23 -6.47
CA ILE A 7 -11.46 -21.17 -6.10
C ILE A 7 -10.43 -21.68 -5.08
N HIS A 8 -10.86 -22.41 -4.05
CA HIS A 8 -9.92 -23.03 -3.10
C HIS A 8 -9.01 -24.02 -3.81
N LYS A 9 -9.57 -24.84 -4.70
CA LYS A 9 -8.77 -25.76 -5.52
C LYS A 9 -7.80 -25.01 -6.43
N ALA A 10 -8.18 -23.88 -7.01
CA ALA A 10 -7.27 -23.06 -7.83
C ALA A 10 -6.15 -22.43 -7.01
N LEU A 11 -6.42 -21.92 -5.81
CA LEU A 11 -5.41 -21.35 -4.92
C LEU A 11 -4.45 -22.42 -4.40
N ASP A 12 -4.96 -23.59 -4.00
CA ASP A 12 -4.14 -24.74 -3.59
C ASP A 12 -3.30 -25.28 -4.76
N THR A 13 -3.83 -25.27 -5.99
CA THR A 13 -3.11 -25.74 -7.19
C THR A 13 -2.04 -24.75 -7.64
N LEU A 14 -2.24 -23.45 -7.46
CA LEU A 14 -1.33 -22.39 -7.90
C LEU A 14 -0.32 -21.99 -6.82
N ASN A 15 -0.44 -22.53 -5.60
CA ASN A 15 0.46 -22.22 -4.50
C ASN A 15 1.86 -22.81 -4.79
N GLY A 16 2.85 -21.94 -4.96
CA GLY A 16 4.22 -22.31 -5.33
C GLY A 16 4.46 -22.50 -6.84
N GLU A 17 3.43 -22.35 -7.67
CA GLU A 17 3.55 -22.39 -9.14
C GLU A 17 4.03 -21.03 -9.69
N THR A 18 4.86 -21.07 -10.74
CA THR A 18 5.25 -19.85 -11.47
C THR A 18 4.15 -19.48 -12.46
N LEU A 19 3.46 -18.36 -12.22
CA LEU A 19 2.40 -17.89 -13.11
C LEU A 19 2.98 -17.18 -14.35
N ALA A 20 2.74 -17.74 -15.54
CA ALA A 20 3.11 -17.12 -16.81
C ALA A 20 1.96 -16.28 -17.37
N VAL A 21 2.22 -14.98 -17.59
CA VAL A 21 1.29 -14.10 -18.32
C VAL A 21 1.56 -14.27 -19.82
N ILE A 22 0.68 -15.01 -20.52
CA ILE A 22 0.78 -15.21 -21.97
C ILE A 22 0.09 -14.04 -22.68
N GLY A 23 0.87 -13.03 -23.06
CA GLY A 23 0.47 -12.00 -24.02
C GLY A 23 1.18 -12.20 -25.36
N TYR A 24 0.57 -11.77 -26.45
CA TYR A 24 1.15 -11.93 -27.79
C TYR A 24 2.31 -10.94 -28.02
N GLY A 25 3.51 -11.44 -28.27
CA GLY A 25 4.70 -10.61 -28.52
C GLY A 25 5.10 -9.74 -27.33
N VAL A 26 5.43 -8.46 -27.57
CA VAL A 26 5.87 -7.51 -26.52
C VAL A 26 4.80 -7.19 -25.46
N GLN A 27 3.57 -7.66 -25.65
CA GLN A 27 2.40 -7.34 -24.82
C GLN A 27 2.37 -8.13 -23.50
N GLY A 28 2.87 -9.37 -23.47
CA GLY A 28 2.85 -10.21 -22.26
C GLY A 28 3.73 -9.66 -21.13
N PRO A 29 5.02 -9.39 -21.37
CA PRO A 29 5.89 -8.76 -20.38
C PRO A 29 5.41 -7.36 -19.97
N ALA A 30 4.88 -6.57 -20.92
CA ALA A 30 4.34 -5.24 -20.64
C ALA A 30 3.08 -5.29 -19.74
N GLN A 31 2.17 -6.25 -19.95
CA GLN A 31 0.99 -6.43 -19.09
C GLN A 31 1.36 -6.92 -17.68
N ALA A 32 2.34 -7.82 -17.55
CA ALA A 32 2.84 -8.26 -16.25
C ALA A 32 3.52 -7.12 -15.49
N LEU A 33 4.31 -6.29 -16.19
CA LEU A 33 4.96 -5.11 -15.62
C LEU A 33 3.96 -4.00 -15.27
N ASN A 34 2.94 -3.78 -16.09
CA ASN A 34 1.91 -2.76 -15.83
C ASN A 34 1.06 -3.11 -14.62
N LEU A 35 0.66 -4.37 -14.46
CA LEU A 35 -0.07 -4.83 -13.26
C LEU A 35 0.77 -4.67 -11.99
N ARG A 36 2.06 -5.05 -12.06
CA ARG A 36 2.99 -4.88 -10.94
C ARG A 36 3.25 -3.40 -10.62
N ASN A 37 3.49 -2.57 -11.63
CA ASN A 37 3.79 -1.14 -11.47
C ASN A 37 2.60 -0.35 -10.93
N ASN A 38 1.38 -0.66 -11.38
CA ASN A 38 0.16 -0.04 -10.87
C ASN A 38 -0.12 -0.45 -9.42
N GLY A 39 0.10 -1.71 -9.06
CA GLY A 39 -0.07 -2.20 -7.69
C GLY A 39 0.93 -1.58 -6.71
N GLU A 40 2.23 -1.62 -7.05
CA GLU A 40 3.31 -1.07 -6.24
C GLU A 40 3.16 0.45 -6.04
N ARG A 41 2.97 1.22 -7.12
CA ARG A 41 2.82 2.69 -7.03
C ARG A 41 1.47 3.12 -6.45
N GLY A 42 0.43 2.33 -6.67
CA GLY A 42 -0.91 2.58 -6.16
C GLY A 42 -1.00 2.25 -4.68
N VAL A 43 -1.56 1.10 -4.35
CA VAL A 43 -1.91 0.76 -2.96
C VAL A 43 -0.70 0.31 -2.13
N LEU A 44 0.25 -0.45 -2.71
CA LEU A 44 1.21 -1.19 -1.90
C LEU A 44 2.35 -0.33 -1.33
N MET A 45 2.80 0.69 -2.06
CA MET A 45 3.88 1.58 -1.61
C MET A 45 3.42 3.03 -1.55
N GLY A 46 2.93 3.59 -2.66
CA GLY A 46 2.63 5.03 -2.77
C GLY A 46 1.52 5.48 -1.82
N ALA A 47 0.32 4.92 -1.96
CA ALA A 47 -0.81 5.26 -1.09
C ALA A 47 -0.57 4.83 0.35
N LEU A 48 0.08 3.68 0.58
CA LEU A 48 0.41 3.22 1.94
C LEU A 48 1.26 4.25 2.68
N ALA A 49 2.39 4.66 2.09
CA ALA A 49 3.29 5.62 2.70
C ALA A 49 2.63 6.99 2.87
N GLY A 50 1.99 7.51 1.80
CA GLY A 50 1.41 8.85 1.81
C GLY A 50 0.22 9.02 2.77
N ILE A 51 -0.67 8.02 2.85
CA ILE A 51 -1.83 8.09 3.76
C ILE A 51 -1.38 8.00 5.22
N MET A 52 -0.45 7.10 5.53
CA MET A 52 0.11 6.97 6.89
C MET A 52 0.81 8.26 7.32
N GLU A 53 1.64 8.82 6.44
CA GLU A 53 2.40 10.05 6.71
C GLU A 53 1.48 11.26 6.94
N GLU A 54 0.50 11.49 6.06
CA GLU A 54 -0.41 12.64 6.20
C GLU A 54 -1.25 12.54 7.49
N GLN A 55 -1.76 11.36 7.82
CA GLN A 55 -2.53 11.19 9.05
C GLN A 55 -1.66 11.36 10.31
N TYR A 56 -0.45 10.79 10.31
CA TYR A 56 0.52 10.98 11.40
C TYR A 56 0.83 12.45 11.61
N ASN A 57 1.19 13.17 10.53
CA ASN A 57 1.53 14.58 10.58
C ASN A 57 0.36 15.43 11.09
N LEU A 58 -0.86 15.11 10.67
CA LEU A 58 -2.06 15.80 11.14
C LEU A 58 -2.28 15.59 12.65
N LEU A 59 -2.13 14.37 13.16
CA LEU A 59 -2.26 14.08 14.59
C LEU A 59 -1.21 14.83 15.42
N CYS A 60 0.07 14.78 15.02
CA CYS A 60 1.13 15.55 15.68
C CYS A 60 0.84 17.06 15.66
N LYS A 61 0.39 17.59 14.52
CA LYS A 61 -0.02 19.00 14.38
C LYS A 61 -1.20 19.39 15.28
N LYS A 62 -2.05 18.42 15.65
CA LYS A 62 -3.17 18.61 16.60
C LYS A 62 -2.77 18.40 18.06
N GLY A 63 -1.49 18.13 18.34
CA GLY A 63 -0.93 18.03 19.68
C GLY A 63 -0.85 16.62 20.24
N HIS A 64 -1.11 15.58 19.42
CA HIS A 64 -0.86 14.20 19.82
C HIS A 64 0.64 13.93 19.88
N SER A 65 1.05 13.02 20.76
CA SER A 65 2.46 12.64 20.86
C SER A 65 2.89 11.80 19.64
N PRO A 66 4.18 11.84 19.24
CA PRO A 66 4.70 10.99 18.17
C PRO A 66 4.40 9.49 18.36
N SER A 67 4.49 8.97 19.58
CA SER A 67 4.18 7.56 19.88
C SER A 67 2.69 7.23 19.70
N GLU A 68 1.81 8.13 20.12
CA GLU A 68 0.36 7.95 19.99
C GLU A 68 -0.06 8.03 18.53
N ALA A 69 0.41 9.05 17.80
CA ALA A 69 0.17 9.20 16.37
C ALA A 69 0.68 8.00 15.58
N PHE A 70 1.88 7.49 15.88
CA PHE A 70 2.42 6.30 15.20
C PHE A 70 1.59 5.04 15.48
N ASN A 71 1.14 4.86 16.73
CA ASN A 71 0.31 3.72 17.10
C ASN A 71 -1.03 3.71 16.36
N GLU A 72 -1.74 4.84 16.40
CA GLU A 72 -3.07 5.02 15.81
C GLU A 72 -3.07 4.94 14.27
N THR A 73 -1.94 5.21 13.61
CA THR A 73 -1.87 5.20 12.13
C THR A 73 -1.16 4.00 11.55
N VAL A 74 0.04 3.66 12.03
CA VAL A 74 0.91 2.64 11.41
C VAL A 74 0.81 1.31 12.15
N GLU A 75 0.93 1.32 13.48
CA GLU A 75 1.01 0.10 14.28
C GLU A 75 -0.31 -0.67 14.26
N GLU A 76 -1.43 -0.03 14.58
CA GLU A 76 -2.74 -0.68 14.59
C GLU A 76 -3.11 -1.22 13.21
N LEU A 77 -2.86 -0.45 12.16
CA LEU A 77 -3.13 -0.89 10.80
C LEU A 77 -2.30 -2.13 10.44
N THR A 78 -0.99 -2.11 10.66
CA THR A 78 -0.09 -3.17 10.17
C THR A 78 -0.07 -4.41 11.05
N GLN A 79 -0.21 -4.27 12.37
CA GLN A 79 -0.10 -5.38 13.31
C GLN A 79 -1.46 -5.96 13.70
N SER A 80 -2.53 -5.17 13.71
CA SER A 80 -3.85 -5.61 14.16
C SER A 80 -4.80 -5.81 12.99
N LEU A 81 -5.06 -4.76 12.21
CA LEU A 81 -6.14 -4.77 11.22
C LEU A 81 -5.77 -5.58 9.97
N MET A 82 -4.56 -5.40 9.42
CA MET A 82 -4.14 -6.10 8.19
C MET A 82 -4.17 -7.63 8.33
N PRO A 83 -3.66 -8.25 9.42
CA PRO A 83 -3.79 -9.69 9.63
C PRO A 83 -5.24 -10.17 9.67
N LEU A 84 -6.12 -9.43 10.36
CA LEU A 84 -7.55 -9.79 10.46
C LEU A 84 -8.27 -9.69 9.11
N VAL A 85 -7.95 -8.67 8.31
CA VAL A 85 -8.49 -8.54 6.94
C VAL A 85 -7.98 -9.66 6.05
N ALA A 86 -6.70 -10.02 6.18
CA ALA A 86 -6.12 -11.11 5.39
C ALA A 86 -6.75 -12.47 5.73
N GLU A 87 -7.03 -12.72 7.01
CA GLU A 87 -7.63 -13.97 7.47
C GLU A 87 -9.13 -14.06 7.17
N ASN A 88 -9.89 -12.98 7.43
CA ASN A 88 -11.35 -13.03 7.49
C ASN A 88 -12.05 -12.14 6.44
N GLY A 89 -11.32 -11.29 5.72
CA GLY A 89 -11.88 -10.34 4.77
C GLY A 89 -12.35 -9.02 5.39
N MET A 90 -12.59 -8.03 4.52
CA MET A 90 -12.96 -6.67 4.91
C MET A 90 -14.40 -6.59 5.47
N GLU A 91 -15.33 -7.41 4.96
CA GLU A 91 -16.71 -7.37 5.49
C GLU A 91 -16.77 -7.90 6.92
N TRP A 92 -15.99 -8.96 7.21
CA TRP A 92 -15.85 -9.49 8.56
C TRP A 92 -15.24 -8.44 9.49
N MET A 93 -14.16 -7.76 9.07
CA MET A 93 -13.55 -6.72 9.89
C MET A 93 -14.56 -5.60 10.22
N PHE A 94 -15.34 -5.12 9.25
CA PHE A 94 -16.36 -4.11 9.52
C PHE A 94 -17.46 -4.61 10.46
N ALA A 95 -17.87 -5.87 10.34
CA ALA A 95 -18.89 -6.47 11.20
C ALA A 95 -18.41 -6.68 12.65
N ASN A 96 -17.10 -6.84 12.88
CA ASN A 96 -16.50 -7.20 14.17
C ASN A 96 -15.76 -6.05 14.86
N THR A 97 -16.00 -4.80 14.43
CA THR A 97 -15.50 -3.59 15.11
C THR A 97 -16.62 -2.94 15.94
N SER A 98 -16.26 -1.99 16.81
CA SER A 98 -17.25 -1.24 17.59
C SER A 98 -18.23 -0.48 16.69
N THR A 99 -19.44 -0.18 17.18
CA THR A 99 -20.46 0.57 16.43
C THR A 99 -19.91 1.91 15.90
N THR A 100 -19.08 2.59 16.70
CA THR A 100 -18.43 3.86 16.31
C THR A 100 -17.45 3.65 15.15
N ALA A 101 -16.59 2.64 15.24
CA ALA A 101 -15.61 2.34 14.20
C ALA A 101 -16.29 1.86 12.90
N GLN A 102 -17.32 1.02 13.00
CA GLN A 102 -18.09 0.55 11.86
C GLN A 102 -18.78 1.72 11.13
N ARG A 103 -19.44 2.62 11.86
CA ARG A 103 -20.06 3.81 11.25
C ARG A 103 -19.02 4.72 10.62
N GLY A 104 -17.93 5.01 11.32
CA GLY A 104 -16.82 5.79 10.79
C GLY A 104 -16.28 5.21 9.48
N ALA A 105 -16.01 3.90 9.43
CA ALA A 105 -15.51 3.25 8.23
C ALA A 105 -16.50 3.36 7.06
N LEU A 106 -17.78 3.08 7.27
CA LEU A 106 -18.80 3.14 6.21
C LEU A 106 -19.04 4.57 5.70
N ASP A 107 -19.01 5.56 6.58
CA ASP A 107 -19.24 6.96 6.22
C ASP A 107 -18.04 7.55 5.48
N TRP A 108 -16.81 7.21 5.90
CA TRP A 108 -15.60 7.79 5.32
C TRP A 108 -15.06 7.04 4.11
N ARG A 109 -15.28 5.72 3.98
CA ARG A 109 -14.71 4.94 2.86
C ARG A 109 -15.07 5.51 1.48
N HIS A 110 -16.28 6.02 1.31
CA HIS A 110 -16.74 6.58 0.04
C HIS A 110 -16.07 7.90 -0.29
N ARG A 111 -15.77 8.71 0.74
CA ARG A 111 -15.05 9.98 0.61
C ARG A 111 -13.60 9.72 0.23
N PHE A 112 -12.94 8.78 0.90
CA PHE A 112 -11.58 8.36 0.55
C PHE A 112 -11.53 7.81 -0.87
N ARG A 113 -12.45 6.88 -1.24
CA ARG A 113 -12.52 6.34 -2.61
C ARG A 113 -12.62 7.45 -3.65
N LYS A 114 -13.53 8.41 -3.46
CA LYS A 114 -13.73 9.52 -4.39
C LYS A 114 -12.51 10.45 -4.47
N ALA A 115 -11.80 10.65 -3.36
CA ALA A 115 -10.61 11.49 -3.32
C ALA A 115 -9.43 10.90 -4.10
N VAL A 116 -9.26 9.57 -4.04
CA VAL A 116 -8.14 8.88 -4.70
C VAL A 116 -8.45 8.42 -6.13
N GLU A 117 -9.72 8.36 -6.52
CA GLU A 117 -10.17 8.01 -7.87
C GLU A 117 -9.39 8.72 -9.00
N PRO A 118 -9.25 10.07 -9.01
CA PRO A 118 -8.50 10.74 -10.07
C PRO A 118 -7.00 10.40 -10.06
N LEU A 119 -6.41 10.14 -8.88
CA LEU A 119 -5.00 9.78 -8.77
C LEU A 119 -4.71 8.38 -9.32
N PHE A 120 -5.62 7.43 -9.10
CA PHE A 120 -5.48 6.08 -9.65
C PHE A 120 -5.71 6.06 -11.17
N GLU A 121 -6.63 6.89 -11.69
CA GLU A 121 -6.79 7.06 -13.14
C GLU A 121 -5.51 7.63 -13.77
N GLU A 122 -4.95 8.69 -13.19
CA GLU A 122 -3.70 9.30 -13.66
C GLU A 122 -2.54 8.30 -13.62
N LEU A 123 -2.39 7.56 -12.53
CA LEU A 123 -1.35 6.53 -12.40
C LEU A 123 -1.50 5.45 -13.47
N TYR A 124 -2.72 4.95 -13.67
CA TYR A 124 -2.98 3.92 -14.67
C TYR A 124 -2.58 4.40 -16.07
N GLU A 125 -3.00 5.60 -16.46
CA GLU A 125 -2.67 6.20 -17.75
C GLU A 125 -1.17 6.45 -17.89
N SER A 126 -0.48 6.91 -16.82
CA SER A 126 0.97 7.11 -16.84
C SER A 126 1.73 5.81 -17.10
N VAL A 127 1.31 4.71 -16.47
CA VAL A 127 1.88 3.37 -16.67
C VAL A 127 1.55 2.84 -18.06
N ALA A 128 0.30 2.94 -18.50
CA ALA A 128 -0.15 2.46 -19.81
C ALA A 128 0.59 3.15 -20.96
N LEU A 129 0.88 4.45 -20.83
CA LEU A 129 1.65 5.23 -21.80
C LEU A 129 3.17 5.01 -21.70
N GLY A 130 3.64 4.17 -20.77
CA GLY A 130 5.07 3.89 -20.56
C GLY A 130 5.87 5.04 -19.93
N LYS A 131 5.19 6.10 -19.45
CA LYS A 131 5.86 7.27 -18.83
C LYS A 131 6.61 6.86 -17.56
N GLU A 132 5.99 6.05 -16.71
CA GLU A 132 6.63 5.53 -15.50
C GLU A 132 7.89 4.72 -15.79
N ALA A 133 7.88 3.90 -16.85
CA ALA A 133 9.06 3.16 -17.27
C ALA A 133 10.17 4.10 -17.75
N ALA A 134 9.82 5.13 -18.52
CA ALA A 134 10.77 6.14 -18.99
C ALA A 134 11.40 6.91 -17.82
N ILE A 135 10.62 7.27 -16.80
CA ILE A 135 11.11 7.93 -15.58
C ILE A 135 12.13 7.05 -14.86
N VAL A 136 11.80 5.77 -14.62
CA VAL A 136 12.70 4.81 -13.94
C VAL A 136 14.00 4.64 -14.73
N ILE A 137 13.92 4.45 -16.04
CA ILE A 137 15.10 4.32 -16.90
C ILE A 137 15.95 5.59 -16.88
N ALA A 138 15.33 6.76 -16.95
CA ALA A 138 16.03 8.05 -16.92
C ALA A 138 16.75 8.28 -15.58
N ALA A 139 16.10 7.94 -14.46
CA ALA A 139 16.69 8.03 -13.13
C ALA A 139 17.88 7.06 -12.97
N ASN A 140 17.70 5.77 -13.34
CA ASN A 140 18.74 4.74 -13.19
C ASN A 140 19.96 4.96 -14.10
N LYS A 141 19.83 5.75 -15.17
CA LYS A 141 20.92 6.11 -16.07
C LYS A 141 21.84 7.19 -15.52
N GLN A 142 21.42 7.92 -14.48
CA GLN A 142 22.26 8.96 -13.89
C GLN A 142 23.45 8.33 -13.16
N PRO A 143 24.67 8.88 -13.32
CA PRO A 143 25.86 8.34 -12.66
C PRO A 143 25.77 8.41 -11.13
N ASP A 144 24.96 9.34 -10.61
CA ASP A 144 24.75 9.59 -9.18
C ASP A 144 23.42 9.02 -8.64
N TYR A 145 22.79 8.10 -9.39
CA TYR A 145 21.48 7.54 -9.02
C TYR A 145 21.48 6.89 -7.63
N ARG A 146 22.54 6.15 -7.29
CA ARG A 146 22.62 5.42 -6.01
C ARG A 146 22.79 6.39 -4.84
N GLU A 147 23.57 7.43 -5.00
CA GLU A 147 23.74 8.48 -3.99
C GLU A 147 22.41 9.19 -3.75
N LYS A 148 21.73 9.65 -4.80
CA LYS A 148 20.42 10.30 -4.68
C LYS A 148 19.35 9.42 -4.05
N LEU A 149 19.25 8.16 -4.48
CA LEU A 149 18.31 7.20 -3.87
C LEU A 149 18.62 6.99 -2.39
N THR A 150 19.90 6.93 -2.02
CA THR A 150 20.31 6.79 -0.62
C THR A 150 19.89 8.02 0.20
N GLU A 151 20.03 9.22 -0.36
CA GLU A 151 19.57 10.46 0.28
C GLU A 151 18.06 10.47 0.50
N GLU A 152 17.27 10.08 -0.51
CA GLU A 152 15.80 9.97 -0.39
C GLU A 152 15.38 8.94 0.68
N LEU A 153 16.00 7.76 0.68
CA LEU A 153 15.72 6.73 1.68
C LEU A 153 16.14 7.17 3.08
N LEU A 154 17.25 7.92 3.20
CA LEU A 154 17.70 8.46 4.46
C LEU A 154 16.72 9.51 5.01
N GLN A 155 16.11 10.34 4.16
CA GLN A 155 15.07 11.29 4.57
C GLN A 155 13.87 10.57 5.20
N ILE A 156 13.40 9.48 4.56
CA ILE A 156 12.33 8.65 5.11
C ILE A 156 12.76 8.05 6.45
N GLN A 157 13.95 7.45 6.51
CA GLN A 157 14.47 6.84 7.73
C GLN A 157 14.59 7.85 8.89
N GLN A 158 14.98 9.09 8.59
CA GLN A 158 15.19 10.15 9.56
C GLN A 158 13.91 10.93 9.90
N SER A 159 12.80 10.68 9.19
CA SER A 159 11.52 11.30 9.50
C SER A 159 11.07 10.99 10.93
N GLU A 160 10.39 11.95 11.56
CA GLU A 160 9.89 11.80 12.93
C GLU A 160 9.01 10.56 13.08
N MET A 161 8.12 10.32 12.10
CA MET A 161 7.22 9.15 12.08
C MET A 161 8.01 7.83 12.18
N TRP A 162 9.03 7.64 11.34
CA TRP A 162 9.78 6.38 11.32
C TRP A 162 10.76 6.25 12.48
N GLN A 163 11.26 7.37 13.03
CA GLN A 163 12.03 7.39 14.28
C GLN A 163 11.15 7.02 15.49
N ALA A 164 9.93 7.57 15.59
CA ALA A 164 8.95 7.23 16.62
C ALA A 164 8.61 5.73 16.55
N GLY A 165 8.31 5.23 15.35
CA GLY A 165 8.08 3.82 15.11
C GLY A 165 9.26 2.92 15.53
N ALA A 166 10.50 3.35 15.30
CA ALA A 166 11.68 2.60 15.73
C ALA A 166 11.77 2.46 17.25
N GLN A 167 11.29 3.44 18.02
CA GLN A 167 11.23 3.34 19.48
C GLN A 167 10.03 2.50 19.93
N VAL A 168 8.85 2.73 19.36
CA VAL A 168 7.63 1.95 19.64
C VAL A 168 7.88 0.45 19.45
N ARG A 169 8.53 0.06 18.33
CA ARG A 169 8.87 -1.34 18.04
C ARG A 169 9.76 -2.01 19.09
N LYS A 170 10.59 -1.25 19.83
CA LYS A 170 11.44 -1.79 20.91
C LYS A 170 10.65 -2.11 22.18
N LEU A 171 9.47 -1.50 22.34
CA LEU A 171 8.61 -1.70 23.51
C LEU A 171 7.69 -2.92 23.35
N ARG A 172 7.75 -3.61 22.20
CA ARG A 172 7.00 -4.84 21.95
C ARG A 172 7.55 -5.96 22.83
N PRO A 173 6.70 -6.74 23.52
CA PRO A 173 7.10 -7.88 24.33
C PRO A 173 7.65 -9.05 23.51
#